data_AF-Q141Z3-F1
#
_entry.id   AF-Q141Z3-F1
#
_cell.length_a   1.000
_cell.length_b   1.000
_cell.length_c   1.000
_cell.angle_alpha   90.00
_cell.angle_beta   90.00
_cell.angle_gamma   90.00
#
_symmetry.space_group_name_H-M   'P 1'
#
loop_
_entity.id
_entity.type
_entity.pdbx_description
1 polymer ?
#
loop_
_entity_poly.entity_id
_entity_poly.type
_entity_poly.pdbx_seq_one_letter_code
_entity_poly.pdbx_strand_id
1 'polypeptide(L)'
;MTSRHLNSPEHEKQPTRLTSQMHGHLEMHQDIYRLNGGSFPSYSYAYTHMPMTRYCNFTPQLAKPRQRSVRINGLATCLRLEEVYWRIIEEIARQESVTVGKLISRWALEIDLTQEAICNFTGFVRIICVTQLLDNKHPINLNMIDPDVPAGSLG
;
A
#
# COMPACT_ATOMS: atom_id res chain seq x y z
N MET A 1 -0.47 -50.73 39.17
CA MET A 1 0.04 -50.94 37.79
C MET A 1 -1.19 -51.03 36.91
N THR A 2 -1.57 -50.06 36.07
CA THR A 2 -0.79 -49.42 35.00
C THR A 2 -1.34 -48.01 34.69
N SER A 3 -0.43 -47.08 34.45
CA SER A 3 -0.68 -45.72 33.98
C SER A 3 -1.11 -45.73 32.50
N ARG A 4 -2.15 -44.98 32.14
CA ARG A 4 -2.43 -44.60 30.75
C ARG A 4 -2.10 -43.11 30.60
N HIS A 5 -0.98 -42.81 29.96
CA HIS A 5 -0.68 -41.47 29.45
C HIS A 5 -1.64 -41.15 28.30
N LEU A 6 -2.47 -40.11 28.46
CA LEU A 6 -3.07 -39.40 27.33
C LEU A 6 -2.11 -38.29 26.90
N ASN A 7 -1.56 -38.42 25.69
CA ASN A 7 -0.92 -37.32 24.99
C ASN A 7 -1.97 -36.22 24.73
N SER A 8 -1.65 -34.99 25.15
CA SER A 8 -2.36 -33.79 24.69
C SER A 8 -1.94 -33.48 23.24
N PRO A 9 -2.86 -33.13 22.33
CA PRO A 9 -2.47 -32.66 21.01
C PRO A 9 -1.85 -31.27 21.13
N GLU A 10 -0.66 -31.13 20.56
CA GLU A 10 0.03 -29.86 20.40
C GLU A 10 -0.87 -28.87 19.62
N HIS A 11 -1.10 -27.69 20.20
CA HIS A 11 -1.75 -26.59 19.52
C HIS A 11 -0.84 -26.10 18.38
N GLU A 12 -1.06 -26.61 17.18
CA GLU A 12 -0.55 -26.05 15.93
C GLU A 12 -1.12 -24.63 15.78
N LYS A 13 -0.33 -23.63 16.14
CA LYS A 13 -0.71 -22.22 16.01
C LYS A 13 -0.88 -21.91 14.53
N GLN A 14 -2.12 -21.65 14.11
CA GLN A 14 -2.42 -21.12 12.78
C GLN A 14 -1.58 -19.86 12.53
N PRO A 15 -0.87 -19.77 11.40
CA PRO A 15 -0.01 -18.63 11.10
C PRO A 15 -0.86 -17.36 10.96
N THR A 16 -0.45 -16.30 11.65
CA THR A 16 -1.06 -14.97 11.54
C THR A 16 -1.12 -14.49 10.08
N ARG A 17 -2.09 -13.64 9.75
CA ARG A 17 -2.30 -13.12 8.38
C ARG A 17 -1.05 -12.45 7.80
N LEU A 18 -0.23 -11.81 8.63
CA LEU A 18 1.07 -11.25 8.24
C LEU A 18 2.10 -12.32 7.85
N THR A 19 2.19 -13.42 8.60
CA THR A 19 3.10 -14.53 8.29
C THR A 19 2.72 -15.24 7.00
N SER A 20 1.41 -15.41 6.72
CA SER A 20 0.94 -15.98 5.44
C SER A 20 1.24 -15.04 4.26
N GLN A 21 1.04 -13.74 4.42
CA GLN A 21 1.32 -12.76 3.36
C GLN A 21 2.82 -12.59 3.06
N MET A 22 3.67 -12.73 4.08
CA MET A 22 5.14 -12.73 3.92
C MET A 22 5.65 -14.02 3.25
N HIS A 23 5.06 -15.18 3.58
CA HIS A 23 5.39 -16.45 2.91
C HIS A 23 5.02 -16.40 1.42
N GLY A 24 3.82 -15.93 1.06
CA GLY A 24 3.41 -15.83 -0.35
C GLY A 24 4.27 -14.88 -1.18
N HIS A 25 4.73 -13.76 -0.60
CA HIS A 25 5.66 -12.85 -1.28
C HIS A 25 7.04 -13.50 -1.51
N LEU A 26 7.52 -14.31 -0.55
CA LEU A 26 8.80 -15.01 -0.66
C LEU A 26 8.75 -16.14 -1.68
N GLU A 27 7.67 -16.94 -1.72
CA GLU A 27 7.46 -18.00 -2.71
C GLU A 27 7.39 -17.44 -4.13
N MET A 28 6.63 -16.35 -4.34
CA MET A 28 6.57 -15.65 -5.64
C MET A 28 7.95 -15.19 -6.10
N HIS A 29 8.76 -14.65 -5.19
CA HIS A 29 10.12 -14.21 -5.49
C HIS A 29 11.03 -15.38 -5.91
N GLN A 30 10.92 -16.54 -5.24
CA GLN A 30 11.68 -17.73 -5.57
C GLN A 30 11.31 -18.28 -6.96
N ASP A 31 10.02 -18.28 -7.30
CA ASP A 31 9.55 -18.74 -8.60
C ASP A 31 9.99 -17.82 -9.74
N ILE A 32 9.97 -16.50 -9.55
CA ILE A 32 10.48 -15.54 -10.55
C ILE A 32 11.96 -15.79 -10.87
N TYR A 33 12.78 -16.05 -9.84
CA TYR A 33 14.20 -16.33 -10.04
C TYR A 33 14.42 -17.67 -10.75
N ARG A 34 13.62 -18.69 -10.40
CA ARG A 34 13.65 -20.01 -11.03
C ARG A 34 13.25 -19.96 -12.51
N LEU A 35 12.24 -19.16 -12.86
CA LEU A 35 11.80 -18.95 -14.25
C LEU A 35 12.84 -18.22 -15.12
N ASN A 36 13.68 -17.37 -14.52
CA ASN A 36 14.77 -16.67 -15.21
C ASN A 36 16.11 -17.44 -15.18
N GLY A 37 16.11 -18.72 -14.76
CA GLY A 37 17.32 -19.56 -14.72
C GLY A 37 18.32 -19.18 -13.62
N GLY A 38 17.92 -18.33 -12.66
CA GLY A 38 18.74 -17.90 -11.54
C GLY A 38 18.60 -18.82 -10.31
N SER A 39 19.66 -18.93 -9.52
CA SER A 39 19.61 -19.54 -8.18
C SER A 39 19.31 -18.47 -7.13
N PHE A 40 18.31 -18.72 -6.29
CA PHE A 40 17.94 -17.80 -5.21
C PHE A 40 19.09 -17.73 -4.18
N PRO A 41 19.68 -16.55 -3.90
CA PRO A 41 20.82 -16.47 -2.99
C PRO A 41 20.41 -16.85 -1.57
N SER A 42 21.24 -17.65 -0.89
CA SER A 42 20.99 -18.09 0.48
C SER A 42 20.88 -16.88 1.41
N TYR A 43 19.75 -16.79 2.11
CA TYR A 43 19.42 -15.84 3.17
C TYR A 43 20.64 -15.21 3.84
N SER A 44 21.03 -13.99 3.44
CA SER A 44 21.89 -13.16 4.29
C SER A 44 21.98 -11.69 3.89
N TYR A 45 22.10 -11.31 2.60
CA TYR A 45 22.40 -9.89 2.26
C TYR A 45 21.75 -9.31 0.99
N ALA A 46 20.76 -9.97 0.38
CA ALA A 46 20.27 -9.61 -0.96
C ALA A 46 19.10 -8.60 -1.02
N TYR A 47 18.84 -7.80 0.02
CA TYR A 47 17.82 -6.74 -0.05
C TYR A 47 18.35 -5.40 -0.55
N THR A 48 19.67 -5.20 -0.56
CA THR A 48 20.23 -3.85 -0.75
C THR A 48 20.34 -3.44 -2.22
N HIS A 49 20.36 -4.38 -3.18
CA HIS A 49 20.44 -4.05 -4.60
C HIS A 49 19.82 -5.15 -5.48
N MET A 50 18.51 -5.37 -5.36
CA MET A 50 17.81 -5.88 -6.55
C MET A 50 17.64 -4.70 -7.52
N PRO A 51 18.15 -4.76 -8.76
CA PRO A 51 17.80 -3.76 -9.76
C PRO A 51 16.30 -3.88 -9.99
N MET A 52 15.54 -2.92 -9.45
CA MET A 52 14.12 -2.84 -9.69
C MET A 52 13.88 -2.70 -11.19
N THR A 53 12.95 -3.51 -11.70
CA THR A 53 12.64 -3.63 -13.13
C THR A 53 12.07 -2.32 -13.69
N ARG A 54 11.96 -2.22 -15.02
CA ARG A 54 11.40 -1.04 -15.75
C ARG A 54 10.15 -0.43 -15.10
N TYR A 55 9.26 -1.25 -14.55
CA TYR A 55 7.99 -0.80 -13.99
C TYR A 55 7.97 -0.72 -12.46
N CYS A 56 8.91 -1.36 -11.78
CA CYS A 56 8.95 -1.43 -10.33
C CYS A 56 10.03 -0.53 -9.74
N ASN A 57 10.53 0.47 -10.47
CA ASN A 57 11.53 1.39 -9.97
C ASN A 57 10.90 2.52 -9.13
N PHE A 58 10.46 2.16 -7.92
CA PHE A 58 9.89 3.08 -6.93
C PHE A 58 10.34 2.69 -5.52
N THR A 59 10.32 3.61 -4.57
CA THR A 59 10.71 3.31 -3.20
C THR A 59 9.70 2.36 -2.53
N PRO A 60 10.09 1.19 -2.00
CA PRO A 60 9.16 0.19 -1.45
C PRO A 60 8.18 0.73 -0.39
N GLN A 61 8.58 1.79 0.32
CA GLN A 61 7.80 2.49 1.33
C GLN A 61 6.49 3.05 0.75
N LEU A 62 6.45 3.41 -0.54
CA LEU A 62 5.25 3.89 -1.22
C LEU A 62 4.14 2.85 -1.29
N ALA A 63 4.49 1.58 -1.45
CA ALA A 63 3.54 0.48 -1.50
C ALA A 63 3.09 0.02 -0.11
N LYS A 64 3.71 0.52 0.98
CA LYS A 64 3.37 0.13 2.34
C LYS A 64 1.96 0.61 2.69
N PRO A 65 1.03 -0.29 3.05
CA PRO A 65 -0.31 0.12 3.46
C PRO A 65 -0.27 0.76 4.85
N ARG A 66 -0.95 1.90 4.98
CA ARG A 66 -1.12 2.63 6.24
C ARG A 66 -2.59 2.88 6.51
N GLN A 67 -2.95 2.60 7.75
CA GLN A 67 -4.27 2.87 8.29
C GLN A 67 -4.24 4.21 9.02
N ARG A 68 -5.17 5.11 8.68
CA ARG A 68 -5.33 6.40 9.38
C ARG A 68 -6.80 6.64 9.71
N SER A 69 -7.04 7.16 10.91
CA SER A 69 -8.35 7.68 11.28
C SER A 69 -8.44 9.13 10.82
N VAL A 70 -9.42 9.43 9.99
CA VAL A 70 -9.65 10.76 9.42
C VAL A 70 -11.09 11.17 9.72
N ARG A 71 -11.29 12.44 10.10
CA ARG A 71 -12.65 12.97 10.28
C ARG A 71 -13.25 13.33 8.93
N ILE A 72 -14.21 12.53 8.49
CA ILE A 72 -14.96 12.72 7.24
C ILE A 72 -16.40 13.09 7.62
N ASN A 73 -16.89 14.25 7.18
CA ASN A 73 -18.22 14.76 7.53
C ASN A 73 -18.49 14.78 9.05
N GLY A 74 -17.44 15.02 9.86
CA GLY A 74 -17.51 15.04 11.32
C GLY A 74 -17.39 13.66 11.99
N LEU A 75 -17.44 12.57 11.23
CA LEU A 75 -17.32 11.20 11.74
C LEU A 75 -15.88 10.69 11.62
N ALA A 76 -15.39 9.99 12.64
CA ALA A 76 -14.08 9.33 12.59
C ALA A 76 -14.16 8.09 11.69
N THR A 77 -13.59 8.19 10.49
CA THR A 77 -13.57 7.11 9.51
C THR A 77 -12.16 6.57 9.36
N CYS A 78 -12.02 5.25 9.41
CA CYS A 78 -10.73 4.58 9.30
C CYS A 78 -10.49 4.13 7.86
N LEU A 79 -9.48 4.71 7.19
CA LEU A 79 -9.10 4.34 5.83
C LEU A 79 -7.75 3.62 5.81
N ARG A 80 -7.63 2.60 4.95
CA ARG A 80 -6.39 1.87 4.69
C ARG A 80 -5.94 2.09 3.25
N LEU A 81 -4.90 2.89 3.08
CA LEU A 81 -4.33 3.27 1.79
C LEU A 81 -2.81 3.08 1.82
N GLU A 82 -2.23 2.83 0.66
CA GLU A 82 -0.78 2.82 0.44
C GLU A 82 -0.21 4.23 0.69
N GLU A 83 1.05 4.31 1.12
CA GLU A 83 1.72 5.57 1.46
C GLU A 83 1.69 6.57 0.31
N VAL A 84 1.83 6.10 -0.94
CA VAL A 84 1.75 6.96 -2.14
C VAL A 84 0.46 7.75 -2.21
N TYR A 85 -0.69 7.12 -1.90
CA TYR A 85 -1.98 7.80 -1.94
C TYR A 85 -2.11 8.80 -0.80
N TRP A 86 -1.59 8.49 0.39
CA TRP A 86 -1.57 9.47 1.48
C TRP A 86 -0.78 10.72 1.12
N ARG A 87 0.38 10.58 0.48
CA ARG A 87 1.19 11.72 0.04
C ARG A 87 0.48 12.57 -1.02
N ILE A 88 -0.19 11.93 -1.99
CA ILE A 88 -1.01 12.62 -2.99
C ILE A 88 -2.12 13.44 -2.31
N ILE A 89 -2.86 12.83 -1.38
CA ILE A 89 -3.95 13.49 -0.67
C ILE A 89 -3.44 14.68 0.16
N GLU A 90 -2.32 14.50 0.86
CA GLU A 90 -1.68 15.56 1.64
C GLU A 90 -1.25 16.74 0.77
N GLU A 91 -0.67 16.46 -0.40
CA GLU A 91 -0.23 17.49 -1.34
C GLU A 91 -1.41 18.28 -1.92
N ILE A 92 -2.48 17.60 -2.35
CA ILE A 92 -3.71 18.28 -2.81
C ILE A 92 -4.31 19.12 -1.69
N ALA A 93 -4.40 18.58 -0.46
CA ALA A 93 -4.93 19.29 0.69
C ALA A 93 -4.11 20.55 1.01
N ARG A 94 -2.77 20.45 0.89
CA ARG A 94 -1.85 21.59 1.05
C ARG A 94 -2.07 22.64 -0.03
N GLN A 95 -2.21 22.25 -1.30
CA GLN A 95 -2.47 23.19 -2.40
C GLN A 95 -3.80 23.91 -2.25
N GLU A 96 -4.84 23.21 -1.80
CA GLU A 96 -6.17 23.78 -1.53
C GLU A 96 -6.26 24.51 -0.17
N SER A 97 -5.20 24.51 0.64
CA SER A 97 -5.19 25.08 1.99
C SER A 97 -6.29 24.52 2.91
N VAL A 98 -6.57 23.22 2.80
CA VAL A 98 -7.55 22.51 3.63
C VAL A 98 -6.90 21.34 4.37
N THR A 99 -7.57 20.86 5.42
CA THR A 99 -7.13 19.62 6.08
C THR A 99 -7.45 18.40 5.22
N VAL A 100 -6.68 17.32 5.36
CA VAL A 100 -6.94 16.03 4.71
C VAL A 100 -8.38 15.55 4.92
N GLY A 101 -8.90 15.67 6.15
CA GLY A 101 -10.27 15.27 6.45
C GLY A 101 -11.31 16.12 5.72
N LYS A 102 -11.08 17.42 5.58
CA LYS A 102 -11.96 18.31 4.82
C LYS A 102 -11.93 18.00 3.32
N LEU A 103 -10.76 17.72 2.76
CA LEU A 103 -10.62 17.32 1.35
C LEU A 103 -11.36 16.00 1.07
N ILE A 104 -11.09 14.95 1.85
CA ILE A 104 -11.75 13.65 1.69
C ILE A 104 -13.28 13.77 1.91
N SER A 105 -13.72 14.66 2.81
CA SER A 105 -15.15 14.96 2.98
C SER A 105 -15.80 15.55 1.73
N ARG A 106 -15.09 16.43 1.00
CA ARG A 106 -15.59 16.99 -0.26
C ARG A 106 -15.76 15.88 -1.30
N TRP A 107 -14.75 15.03 -1.47
CA TRP A 107 -14.84 13.88 -2.37
C TRP A 107 -15.97 12.93 -1.98
N ALA A 108 -16.16 12.64 -0.69
CA ALA A 108 -17.26 11.81 -0.22
C ALA A 108 -18.62 12.41 -0.59
N LEU A 109 -18.79 13.72 -0.45
CA LEU A 109 -20.02 14.42 -0.83
C LEU A 109 -20.24 14.39 -2.36
N GLU A 110 -19.20 14.64 -3.16
CA GLU A 110 -19.29 14.59 -4.62
C GLU A 110 -19.68 13.20 -5.12
N ILE A 111 -19.10 12.14 -4.57
CA ILE A 111 -19.44 10.76 -4.95
C ILE A 111 -20.90 10.45 -4.55
N ASP A 112 -21.33 10.83 -3.34
CA ASP A 112 -22.71 10.59 -2.89
C ASP A 112 -23.75 11.27 -3.81
N LEU A 113 -23.44 12.48 -4.30
CA LEU A 113 -24.28 13.21 -5.25
C LEU A 113 -24.39 12.54 -6.63
N THR A 114 -23.43 11.69 -7.01
CA THR A 114 -23.47 10.94 -8.28
C THR A 114 -24.39 9.71 -8.26
N GLN A 115 -25.05 9.41 -7.14
CA GLN A 115 -26.07 8.36 -6.98
C GLN A 115 -25.63 6.92 -7.31
N GLU A 116 -24.33 6.64 -7.38
CA GLU A 116 -23.85 5.27 -7.47
C GLU A 116 -23.82 4.63 -6.07
N ALA A 117 -24.36 3.41 -5.94
CA ALA A 117 -24.25 2.66 -4.69
C ALA A 117 -22.76 2.38 -4.38
N ILE A 118 -22.17 3.17 -3.49
CA ILE A 118 -20.74 3.10 -3.19
C ILE A 118 -20.44 1.83 -2.40
N CYS A 119 -20.03 0.76 -3.08
CA CYS A 119 -19.59 -0.47 -2.41
C CYS A 119 -18.15 -0.37 -1.85
N ASN A 120 -17.34 0.59 -2.32
CA ASN A 120 -15.94 0.72 -1.91
C ASN A 120 -15.41 2.17 -1.98
N PHE A 121 -15.72 2.99 -0.98
CA PHE A 121 -15.22 4.37 -0.87
C PHE A 121 -13.67 4.47 -0.94
N THR A 122 -12.96 3.51 -0.35
CA THR A 122 -11.48 3.51 -0.35
C THR A 122 -10.93 3.27 -1.77
N GLY A 123 -11.62 2.49 -2.60
CA GLY A 123 -11.31 2.32 -4.02
C GLY A 123 -11.45 3.63 -4.80
N PHE A 124 -12.55 4.35 -4.59
CA PHE A 124 -12.76 5.67 -5.21
C PHE A 124 -11.67 6.68 -4.83
N VAL A 125 -11.24 6.72 -3.57
CA VAL A 125 -10.14 7.60 -3.15
C VAL A 125 -8.85 7.33 -3.96
N ARG A 126 -8.53 6.06 -4.25
CA ARG A 126 -7.38 5.71 -5.11
C ARG A 126 -7.57 6.18 -6.54
N ILE A 127 -8.78 5.99 -7.10
CA ILE A 127 -9.11 6.44 -8.46
C ILE A 127 -8.99 7.96 -8.56
N ILE A 128 -9.54 8.71 -7.60
CA ILE A 128 -9.44 10.17 -7.55
C ILE A 128 -7.98 10.60 -7.55
N CYS A 129 -7.12 10.00 -6.73
CA CYS A 129 -5.69 10.31 -6.72
C CYS A 129 -5.05 10.15 -8.10
N VAL A 130 -5.36 9.06 -8.82
CA VAL A 130 -4.84 8.81 -10.17
C VAL A 130 -5.38 9.83 -11.17
N THR A 131 -6.68 10.13 -11.13
CA THR A 131 -7.29 11.11 -12.04
C THR A 131 -6.75 12.52 -11.82
N GLN A 132 -6.52 12.94 -10.58
CA GLN A 132 -5.92 14.25 -10.28
C GLN A 132 -4.51 14.41 -10.85
N LEU A 133 -3.73 13.32 -10.87
CA LEU A 133 -2.41 13.27 -11.51
C LEU A 133 -2.50 13.37 -13.03
N LEU A 134 -3.45 12.68 -13.66
CA LEU A 134 -3.62 12.67 -15.11
C LEU A 134 -4.16 14.01 -15.64
N ASP A 135 -5.09 14.63 -14.91
CA ASP A 135 -5.73 15.88 -15.31
C ASP A 135 -4.83 17.11 -15.07
N ASN A 136 -3.70 16.97 -14.37
CA ASN A 136 -2.80 18.06 -13.95
C ASN A 136 -3.51 19.22 -13.22
N LYS A 137 -4.70 18.99 -12.65
CA LYS A 137 -5.47 20.00 -11.91
C LYS A 137 -4.73 20.49 -10.68
N HIS A 138 -3.97 19.59 -10.07
CA HIS A 138 -3.02 19.86 -9.01
C HIS A 138 -1.66 19.41 -9.52
N PRO A 139 -0.70 20.31 -9.83
CA PRO A 139 0.63 19.90 -10.21
C PRO A 139 1.27 19.20 -9.01
N ILE A 140 1.24 17.88 -9.01
CA ILE A 140 1.79 17.06 -7.94
C ILE A 140 3.26 16.87 -8.22
N ASN A 141 4.10 17.40 -7.33
CA ASN A 141 5.54 17.21 -7.45
C ASN A 141 5.89 15.76 -7.10
N LEU A 142 6.11 14.93 -8.12
CA LEU A 142 6.46 13.51 -7.96
C LEU A 142 7.72 13.29 -7.12
N ASN A 143 8.67 14.22 -7.14
CA ASN A 143 9.88 14.14 -6.30
C ASN A 143 9.57 14.31 -4.81
N MET A 144 8.45 14.95 -4.46
CA MET A 144 7.97 15.02 -3.07
C MET A 144 7.22 13.75 -2.67
N ILE A 145 6.64 13.03 -3.64
CA ILE A 145 6.01 11.74 -3.39
C ILE A 145 7.05 10.66 -3.18
N ASP A 146 8.13 10.63 -3.96
CA ASP A 146 9.21 9.66 -3.82
C ASP A 146 10.59 10.34 -3.74
N PRO A 147 11.03 10.77 -2.55
CA PRO A 147 12.29 11.50 -2.38
C PRO A 147 13.53 10.61 -2.57
N ASP A 148 13.38 9.29 -2.50
CA ASP A 148 14.49 8.33 -2.56
C ASP A 148 14.65 7.71 -3.95
N VAL A 149 13.84 8.10 -4.95
CA VAL A 149 14.05 7.69 -6.35
C VAL A 149 15.38 8.25 -6.84
N PRO A 150 16.33 7.39 -7.25
CA PRO A 150 17.59 7.86 -7.80
C PRO A 150 17.33 8.74 -9.01
N ALA A 151 17.89 9.95 -9.01
CA ALA A 151 17.68 10.99 -10.03
C ALA A 151 18.08 10.58 -11.48
N GLY A 152 18.54 9.35 -11.69
CA GLY A 152 18.96 8.81 -12.99
C GLY A 152 18.03 7.76 -13.61
N SER A 153 16.85 7.48 -13.03
CA SER A 153 15.94 6.45 -13.56
C SER A 153 14.82 6.99 -14.47
N LEU A 154 14.75 8.31 -14.66
CA LEU A 154 13.90 8.96 -15.66
C LEU A 154 14.75 9.27 -16.89
N GLY A 155 15.08 8.24 -17.66
CA GLY A 155 15.84 8.32 -18.90
C GLY A 155 15.39 7.24 -19.88
#